data_AF-A0A163PSV6-F1
#
_entry.id   AF-A0A163PSV6-F1
#
_cell.length_a   1.000
_cell.length_b   1.000
_cell.length_c   1.000
_cell.angle_alpha   90.00
_cell.angle_beta   90.00
_cell.angle_gamma   90.00
#
_symmetry.space_group_name_H-M   'P 1'
#
loop_
_entity.id
_entity.type
_entity.pdbx_description
1 polymer ?
#
loop_
_entity_poly.entity_id
_entity_poly.type
_entity_poly.pdbx_seq_one_letter_code
_entity_poly.pdbx_strand_id
1 'polypeptide(L)'
;MAVLVTGGAGYIGSHTCVELLNAGYGVVVVDNLSNSNRDVVERIQHITGKTLTFYETDLLEKEQLEAVFSYHEIEAVVHFAGFKAVGESVEMPLRYYINNLISTLNLCEIMDKYRVYNLVFSSSATVYGDPDQVPITENFPLRATNPYGQTKLMTEQILQDLSASNPMWSIALLRYFNPIGAHESGLIGEDPKGIPNNLLPYISQVASGQLPYLSIFGSDYETHDGTGVRDYIHVVDLANGHVKALEYLIQSSGIEAFNLGTGIGHSVLEMVRAFEQATGQRIEYHVQERRAGDVAVCFANPTKANRTLKWTAVRSVFEMCLDAWKWQTHSKEQAKDRTLIK
;
A
#
# COMPACT_ATOMS: atom_id res chain seq x y z
N MET A 1 19.20 14.14 -8.62
CA MET A 1 18.83 13.86 -7.23
C MET A 1 17.66 12.87 -7.25
N ALA A 2 17.68 11.87 -6.36
CA ALA A 2 16.81 10.70 -6.48
C ALA A 2 15.98 10.44 -5.22
N VAL A 3 14.79 9.86 -5.45
CA VAL A 3 13.93 9.29 -4.41
C VAL A 3 14.20 7.79 -4.35
N LEU A 4 14.64 7.31 -3.18
CA LEU A 4 14.74 5.88 -2.93
C LEU A 4 13.36 5.33 -2.57
N VAL A 5 12.90 4.32 -3.30
CA VAL A 5 11.63 3.64 -3.05
C VAL A 5 11.91 2.21 -2.63
N THR A 6 11.83 1.94 -1.33
CA THR A 6 11.99 0.56 -0.85
C THR A 6 10.67 -0.20 -1.01
N GLY A 7 10.71 -1.46 -1.41
CA GLY A 7 9.50 -2.21 -1.79
C GLY A 7 8.86 -1.68 -3.08
N GLY A 8 9.64 -1.01 -3.93
CA GLY A 8 9.18 -0.30 -5.13
C GLY A 8 8.71 -1.21 -6.27
N ALA A 9 8.98 -2.52 -6.22
CA ALA A 9 8.40 -3.48 -7.15
C ALA A 9 7.06 -4.05 -6.66
N GLY A 10 6.68 -3.76 -5.40
CA GLY A 10 5.38 -4.13 -4.84
C GLY A 10 4.19 -3.38 -5.44
N TYR A 11 2.98 -3.74 -5.01
CA TYR A 11 1.74 -3.17 -5.54
C TYR A 11 1.68 -1.64 -5.46
N ILE A 12 1.71 -1.06 -4.26
CA ILE A 12 1.63 0.40 -4.08
C ILE A 12 2.93 1.07 -4.54
N GLY A 13 4.07 0.42 -4.28
CA GLY A 13 5.39 0.92 -4.65
C GLY A 13 5.55 1.15 -6.14
N SER A 14 5.10 0.21 -6.98
CA SER A 14 5.20 0.32 -8.44
C SER A 14 4.37 1.47 -9.02
N HIS A 15 3.15 1.66 -8.52
CA HIS A 15 2.31 2.80 -8.91
C HIS A 15 2.94 4.11 -8.46
N THR A 16 3.53 4.14 -7.26
CA THR A 16 4.23 5.33 -6.76
C THR A 16 5.49 5.64 -7.58
N CYS A 17 6.24 4.64 -8.02
CA CYS A 17 7.35 4.81 -8.95
C CYS A 17 6.90 5.46 -10.27
N VAL A 18 5.76 5.03 -10.83
CA VAL A 18 5.18 5.65 -12.04
C VAL A 18 4.89 7.13 -11.80
N GLU A 19 4.18 7.47 -10.73
CA GLU A 19 3.82 8.87 -10.42
C GLU A 19 5.04 9.74 -10.12
N LEU A 20 6.04 9.22 -9.38
CA LEU A 20 7.30 9.92 -9.13
C LEU A 20 8.08 10.21 -10.42
N LEU A 21 8.22 9.21 -11.30
CA LEU A 21 8.86 9.40 -12.60
C LEU A 21 8.10 10.42 -13.45
N ASN A 22 6.77 10.35 -13.47
CA ASN A 22 5.92 11.32 -14.19
C ASN A 22 6.06 12.74 -13.66
N ALA A 23 6.20 12.91 -12.34
CA ALA A 23 6.49 14.18 -11.68
C ALA A 23 7.93 14.68 -11.90
N GLY A 24 8.80 13.88 -12.52
CA GLY A 24 10.16 14.29 -12.93
C GLY A 24 11.26 13.93 -11.93
N TYR A 25 10.95 13.14 -10.89
CA TYR A 25 11.96 12.65 -9.96
C TYR A 25 12.82 11.54 -10.59
N GLY A 26 14.09 11.49 -10.21
CA GLY A 26 14.89 10.28 -10.37
C GLY A 26 14.44 9.23 -9.35
N VAL A 27 14.33 7.96 -9.76
CA VAL A 27 13.86 6.87 -8.88
C VAL A 27 14.90 5.77 -8.79
N VAL A 28 15.23 5.39 -7.55
CA VAL A 28 16.03 4.21 -7.22
C VAL A 28 15.15 3.26 -6.42
N VAL A 29 15.03 2.01 -6.85
CA VAL A 29 14.21 0.98 -6.20
C VAL A 29 15.11 -0.03 -5.49
N VAL A 30 14.75 -0.36 -4.25
CA VAL A 30 15.31 -1.51 -3.51
C VAL A 30 14.16 -2.45 -3.16
N ASP A 31 14.23 -3.70 -3.59
CA ASP A 31 13.20 -4.71 -3.31
C ASP A 31 13.85 -6.11 -3.28
N ASN A 32 13.41 -6.99 -2.38
CA ASN A 32 13.90 -8.37 -2.30
C ASN A 32 13.03 -9.37 -3.10
N LEU A 33 11.98 -8.89 -3.77
CA LEU A 33 11.07 -9.68 -4.61
C LEU A 33 10.28 -10.77 -3.86
N SER A 34 10.27 -10.72 -2.52
CA SER A 34 9.57 -11.70 -1.69
C SER A 34 8.08 -11.79 -2.03
N ASN A 35 7.42 -10.65 -2.33
CA ASN A 35 6.03 -10.57 -2.73
C ASN A 35 5.79 -9.67 -3.97
N SER A 36 6.74 -9.67 -4.90
CA SER A 36 6.67 -8.93 -6.16
C SER A 36 7.45 -9.70 -7.25
N ASN A 37 7.40 -9.21 -8.49
CA ASN A 37 8.09 -9.80 -9.63
C ASN A 37 9.05 -8.78 -10.27
N ARG A 38 10.20 -9.25 -10.74
CA ARG A 38 11.23 -8.40 -11.36
C ARG A 38 10.75 -7.67 -12.62
N ASP A 39 9.85 -8.29 -13.39
CA ASP A 39 9.31 -7.73 -14.63
C ASP A 39 8.47 -6.46 -14.41
N VAL A 40 7.99 -6.21 -13.18
CA VAL A 40 7.32 -4.95 -12.82
C VAL A 40 8.18 -3.73 -13.12
N VAL A 41 9.52 -3.83 -12.95
CA VAL A 41 10.45 -2.75 -13.27
C VAL A 41 10.37 -2.36 -14.74
N GLU A 42 10.38 -3.35 -15.64
CA GLU A 42 10.26 -3.12 -17.08
C GLU A 42 8.91 -2.49 -17.45
N ARG A 43 7.84 -2.93 -16.78
CA ARG A 43 6.50 -2.37 -16.99
C ARG A 43 6.38 -0.92 -16.51
N ILE A 44 6.99 -0.55 -15.38
CA ILE A 44 7.08 0.86 -14.92
C ILE A 44 7.79 1.72 -15.98
N GLN A 45 8.93 1.25 -16.51
CA GLN A 45 9.67 1.98 -17.53
C GLN A 45 8.89 2.10 -18.84
N HIS A 46 8.14 1.07 -19.23
CA HIS A 46 7.29 1.09 -20.41
C HIS A 46 6.14 2.10 -20.27
N ILE A 47 5.48 2.13 -19.12
CA ILE A 47 4.39 3.08 -18.83
C ILE A 47 4.88 4.53 -18.92
N THR A 48 6.05 4.81 -18.36
CA THR A 48 6.54 6.18 -18.18
C THR A 48 7.44 6.67 -19.31
N GLY A 49 7.97 5.76 -20.14
CA GLY A 49 9.05 6.04 -21.09
C GLY A 49 10.36 6.49 -20.43
N LYS A 50 10.51 6.28 -19.12
CA LYS A 50 11.64 6.72 -18.30
C LYS A 50 12.32 5.52 -17.66
N THR A 51 13.60 5.67 -17.33
CA THR A 51 14.40 4.63 -16.68
C THR A 51 14.41 4.80 -15.17
N LEU A 52 14.52 3.70 -14.45
CA LEU A 52 14.80 3.69 -13.00
C LEU A 52 15.92 2.72 -12.68
N THR A 53 16.62 2.94 -11.57
CA THR A 53 17.64 2.00 -11.09
C THR A 53 17.00 1.00 -10.15
N PHE A 54 17.33 -0.29 -10.29
CA PHE A 54 16.79 -1.35 -9.44
C PHE A 54 17.90 -2.14 -8.75
N TYR A 55 17.77 -2.34 -7.44
CA TYR A 55 18.60 -3.19 -6.62
C TYR A 55 17.76 -4.31 -6.00
N GLU A 56 18.15 -5.55 -6.28
CA GLU A 56 17.57 -6.73 -5.63
C GLU A 56 18.28 -6.98 -4.30
N THR A 57 17.78 -6.33 -3.25
CA THR A 57 18.43 -6.29 -1.94
C THR A 57 17.39 -6.34 -0.83
N ASP A 58 17.67 -7.13 0.20
CA ASP A 58 16.91 -7.14 1.44
C ASP A 58 17.39 -6.01 2.36
N LEU A 59 16.47 -5.26 2.95
CA LEU A 59 16.83 -4.18 3.88
C LEU A 59 17.43 -4.70 5.20
N LEU A 60 17.33 -6.00 5.48
CA LEU A 60 18.07 -6.65 6.56
C LEU A 60 19.56 -6.76 6.25
N GLU A 61 19.95 -6.77 4.98
CA GLU A 61 21.35 -6.76 4.52
C GLU A 61 21.89 -5.33 4.52
N LYS A 62 22.18 -4.83 5.71
CA LYS A 62 22.52 -3.43 5.97
C LYS A 62 23.69 -2.93 5.12
N GLU A 63 24.71 -3.75 4.89
CA GLU A 63 25.87 -3.40 4.05
C GLU A 63 25.49 -3.18 2.58
N GLN A 64 24.55 -3.99 2.06
CA GLN A 64 24.06 -3.82 0.69
C GLN A 64 23.18 -2.58 0.57
N LEU A 65 22.32 -2.32 1.57
CA LEU A 65 21.54 -1.09 1.64
C LEU A 65 22.45 0.14 1.70
N GLU A 66 23.52 0.09 2.49
CA GLU A 66 24.51 1.17 2.57
C GLU A 66 25.19 1.42 1.22
N ALA A 67 25.53 0.35 0.48
CA ALA A 67 26.11 0.48 -0.85
C ALA A 67 25.20 1.28 -1.81
N VAL A 68 23.87 1.10 -1.73
CA VAL A 68 22.92 1.89 -2.53
C VAL A 68 23.03 3.38 -2.22
N PHE A 69 23.08 3.77 -0.95
CA PHE A 69 23.27 5.17 -0.54
C PHE A 69 24.64 5.73 -0.97
N SER A 70 25.66 4.87 -1.04
CA SER A 70 26.98 5.28 -1.52
C SER A 70 27.05 5.55 -3.03
N TYR A 71 26.16 4.94 -3.82
CA TYR A 71 26.15 5.05 -5.29
C TYR A 71 25.23 6.14 -5.82
N HIS A 72 24.32 6.67 -5.00
CA HIS A 72 23.29 7.61 -5.42
C HIS A 72 23.19 8.80 -4.47
N GLU A 73 23.01 9.99 -5.05
CA GLU A 73 22.60 11.17 -4.30
C GLU A 73 21.09 11.10 -4.02
N ILE A 74 20.74 10.48 -2.90
CA ILE A 74 19.36 10.29 -2.42
C ILE A 74 18.94 11.53 -1.60
N GLU A 75 17.79 12.11 -1.91
CA GLU A 75 17.24 13.27 -1.17
C GLU A 75 16.11 12.89 -0.21
N ALA A 76 15.41 11.81 -0.54
CA ALA A 76 14.25 11.36 0.20
C ALA A 76 14.04 9.87 0.01
N VAL A 77 13.33 9.28 0.97
CA VAL A 77 12.96 7.88 0.95
C VAL A 77 11.44 7.73 1.04
N VAL A 78 10.88 6.86 0.21
CA VAL A 78 9.51 6.34 0.35
C VAL A 78 9.62 4.87 0.76
N HIS A 79 9.21 4.56 1.99
CA HIS A 79 9.41 3.25 2.59
C HIS A 79 8.14 2.39 2.52
N PHE A 80 8.06 1.49 1.54
CA PHE A 80 6.97 0.49 1.43
C PHE A 80 7.37 -0.90 1.93
N ALA A 81 8.66 -1.24 1.88
CA ALA A 81 9.15 -2.57 2.22
C ALA A 81 8.67 -3.02 3.62
N GLY A 82 7.97 -4.15 3.64
CA GLY A 82 7.37 -4.71 4.85
C GLY A 82 6.36 -5.80 4.51
N PHE A 83 6.27 -6.83 5.34
CA PHE A 83 5.17 -7.80 5.24
C PHE A 83 3.86 -7.16 5.70
N LYS A 84 2.76 -7.50 5.01
CA LYS A 84 1.47 -6.80 5.13
C LYS A 84 0.25 -7.66 5.44
N ALA A 85 0.36 -8.99 5.46
CA ALA A 85 -0.81 -9.84 5.63
C ALA A 85 -1.17 -9.99 7.11
N VAL A 86 -2.35 -9.48 7.50
CA VAL A 86 -2.83 -9.52 8.89
C VAL A 86 -2.91 -10.95 9.43
N GLY A 87 -3.52 -11.88 8.69
CA GLY A 87 -3.67 -13.28 9.10
C GLY A 87 -2.31 -13.98 9.30
N GLU A 88 -1.42 -13.91 8.30
CA GLU A 88 -0.07 -14.49 8.38
C GLU A 88 0.72 -13.89 9.56
N SER A 89 0.52 -12.60 9.88
CA SER A 89 1.21 -11.97 11.00
C SER A 89 0.85 -12.57 12.36
N VAL A 90 -0.39 -13.06 12.52
CA VAL A 90 -0.83 -13.75 13.74
C VAL A 90 -0.20 -15.14 13.84
N GLU A 91 -0.07 -15.83 12.71
CA GLU A 91 0.56 -17.16 12.63
C GLU A 91 2.10 -17.08 12.77
N MET A 92 2.72 -16.01 12.26
CA MET A 92 4.16 -15.82 12.17
C MET A 92 4.63 -14.46 12.75
N PRO A 93 4.34 -14.15 14.03
CA PRO A 93 4.56 -12.81 14.58
C PRO A 93 6.03 -12.37 14.55
N LEU A 94 6.97 -13.24 14.93
CA LEU A 94 8.39 -12.89 14.96
C LEU A 94 8.93 -12.53 13.57
N ARG A 95 8.44 -13.21 12.51
CA ARG A 95 8.82 -12.90 11.13
C ARG A 95 8.41 -11.47 10.75
N TYR A 96 7.23 -11.04 11.16
CA TYR A 96 6.74 -9.67 10.92
C TYR A 96 7.52 -8.64 11.72
N TYR A 97 7.77 -8.88 13.01
CA TYR A 97 8.54 -7.96 13.84
C TYR A 97 9.98 -7.80 13.33
N ILE A 98 10.67 -8.91 13.02
CA ILE A 98 12.04 -8.85 12.50
C ILE A 98 12.06 -8.08 11.18
N ASN A 99 11.24 -8.48 10.20
CA ASN A 99 11.24 -7.83 8.89
C ASN A 99 10.86 -6.35 9.00
N ASN A 100 9.70 -6.03 9.59
CA ASN A 100 9.18 -4.66 9.52
C ASN A 100 9.97 -3.69 10.41
N LEU A 101 10.43 -4.12 11.59
CA LEU A 101 11.15 -3.24 12.52
C LEU A 101 12.63 -3.12 12.16
N ILE A 102 13.33 -4.24 11.96
CA ILE A 102 14.79 -4.20 11.72
C ILE A 102 15.09 -3.56 10.36
N SER A 103 14.31 -3.84 9.32
CA SER A 103 14.47 -3.14 8.04
C SER A 103 14.27 -1.62 8.17
N THR A 104 13.32 -1.17 8.98
CA THR A 104 13.11 0.27 9.21
C THR A 104 14.28 0.88 9.99
N LEU A 105 14.77 0.20 11.03
CA LEU A 105 15.90 0.67 11.84
C LEU A 105 17.18 0.77 11.00
N ASN A 106 17.49 -0.27 10.21
CA ASN A 106 18.63 -0.26 9.29
C ASN A 106 18.53 0.91 8.30
N LEU A 107 17.34 1.14 7.72
CA LEU A 107 17.10 2.23 6.80
C LEU A 107 17.31 3.60 7.47
N CYS A 108 16.72 3.83 8.64
CA CYS A 108 16.85 5.11 9.35
C CYS A 108 18.29 5.41 9.77
N GLU A 109 19.06 4.39 10.19
CA GLU A 109 20.46 4.56 10.55
C GLU A 109 21.32 4.96 9.34
N ILE A 110 21.10 4.32 8.18
CA ILE A 110 21.81 4.66 6.95
C ILE A 110 21.38 6.04 6.44
N MET A 111 20.09 6.36 6.50
CA MET A 111 19.57 7.69 6.18
C MET A 111 20.27 8.78 7.01
N ASP A 112 20.39 8.60 8.33
CA ASP A 112 21.10 9.56 9.19
C ASP A 112 22.58 9.68 8.81
N LYS A 113 23.27 8.55 8.59
CA LYS A 113 24.68 8.50 8.17
C LYS A 113 24.94 9.28 6.87
N TYR A 114 24.03 9.21 5.91
CA TYR A 114 24.11 9.90 4.62
C TYR A 114 23.38 11.25 4.60
N ARG A 115 22.87 11.70 5.75
CA ARG A 115 22.16 12.99 5.91
C ARG A 115 20.92 13.13 5.03
N VAL A 116 20.18 12.03 4.85
CA VAL A 116 18.90 11.99 4.13
C VAL A 116 17.78 12.02 5.17
N TYR A 117 17.08 13.14 5.28
CA TYR A 117 16.15 13.39 6.39
C TYR A 117 14.67 13.43 6.00
N ASN A 118 14.35 13.28 4.71
CA ASN A 118 12.98 13.24 4.22
C ASN A 118 12.51 11.79 4.11
N LEU A 119 11.49 11.42 4.89
CA LEU A 119 10.93 10.07 4.90
C LEU A 119 9.41 10.08 4.77
N VAL A 120 8.90 9.46 3.70
CA VAL A 120 7.49 9.07 3.61
C VAL A 120 7.37 7.62 4.07
N PHE A 121 6.69 7.39 5.18
CA PHE A 121 6.49 6.06 5.75
C PHE A 121 5.10 5.51 5.43
N SER A 122 5.08 4.27 4.96
CA SER A 122 3.85 3.50 4.75
C SER A 122 3.29 2.95 6.05
N SER A 123 2.43 3.72 6.71
CA SER A 123 1.62 3.23 7.82
C SER A 123 0.30 2.61 7.33
N SER A 124 -0.66 2.40 8.22
CA SER A 124 -1.91 1.72 7.93
C SER A 124 -3.01 2.12 8.90
N ALA A 125 -4.27 2.09 8.46
CA ALA A 125 -5.43 2.24 9.33
C ALA A 125 -5.49 1.19 10.46
N THR A 126 -4.74 0.08 10.37
CA THR A 126 -4.64 -0.93 11.44
C THR A 126 -4.06 -0.38 12.74
N VAL A 127 -3.36 0.77 12.72
CA VAL A 127 -2.87 1.45 13.92
C VAL A 127 -3.98 2.05 14.78
N TYR A 128 -5.21 2.14 14.26
CA TYR A 128 -6.40 2.58 15.00
C TYR A 128 -7.17 1.41 15.66
N GLY A 129 -6.88 0.17 15.26
CA GLY A 129 -7.48 -1.03 15.83
C GLY A 129 -8.98 -1.10 15.53
N ASP A 130 -9.80 -1.19 16.57
CA ASP A 130 -11.26 -1.12 16.49
C ASP A 130 -11.71 0.29 16.89
N PRO A 131 -11.94 1.23 15.96
CA PRO A 131 -12.23 2.62 16.29
C PRO A 131 -13.64 2.78 16.88
N ASP A 132 -13.78 3.59 17.93
CA ASP A 132 -15.09 3.79 18.60
C ASP A 132 -16.07 4.59 17.73
N GLN A 133 -15.56 5.34 16.74
CA GLN A 133 -16.34 6.20 15.86
C GLN A 133 -15.74 6.24 14.45
N VAL A 134 -16.57 6.61 13.47
CA VAL A 134 -16.18 6.88 12.09
C VAL A 134 -16.87 8.16 11.62
N PRO A 135 -16.27 8.99 10.74
CA PRO A 135 -14.97 8.80 10.08
C PRO A 135 -13.77 9.01 11.02
N ILE A 136 -12.68 8.26 10.79
CA ILE A 136 -11.48 8.26 11.62
C ILE A 136 -10.60 9.47 11.29
N THR A 137 -10.27 10.28 12.30
CA THR A 137 -9.29 11.38 12.18
C THR A 137 -7.93 10.96 12.71
N GLU A 138 -6.87 11.70 12.37
CA GLU A 138 -5.50 11.38 12.79
C GLU A 138 -5.26 11.51 14.31
N ASN A 139 -6.17 12.21 15.00
CA ASN A 139 -6.15 12.41 16.46
C ASN A 139 -6.78 11.23 17.23
N PHE A 140 -7.29 10.21 16.54
CA PHE A 140 -7.87 9.05 17.21
C PHE A 140 -6.79 8.30 18.00
N PRO A 141 -7.16 7.70 19.15
CA PRO A 141 -6.24 6.85 19.90
C PRO A 141 -5.68 5.73 19.03
N LEU A 142 -4.38 5.47 19.19
CA LEU A 142 -3.71 4.40 18.47
C LEU A 142 -3.68 3.12 19.30
N ARG A 143 -4.10 2.02 18.69
CA ARG A 143 -4.09 0.66 19.24
C ARG A 143 -4.09 -0.32 18.08
N ALA A 144 -3.32 -1.40 18.14
CA ALA A 144 -3.39 -2.44 17.12
C ALA A 144 -3.90 -3.77 17.70
N THR A 145 -4.61 -4.54 16.87
CA THR A 145 -5.26 -5.80 17.25
C THR A 145 -4.52 -7.04 16.74
N ASN A 146 -3.43 -6.87 15.99
CA ASN A 146 -2.66 -7.95 15.37
C ASN A 146 -1.18 -7.56 15.23
N PRO A 147 -0.25 -8.53 15.09
CA PRO A 147 1.18 -8.26 14.98
C PRO A 147 1.57 -7.33 13.84
N TYR A 148 0.97 -7.42 12.65
CA TYR A 148 1.23 -6.48 11.55
C TYR A 148 0.93 -5.03 11.96
N GLY A 149 -0.26 -4.76 12.51
CA GLY A 149 -0.62 -3.43 13.01
C GLY A 149 0.29 -2.95 14.14
N GLN A 150 0.70 -3.87 15.03
CA GLN A 150 1.68 -3.56 16.08
C GLN A 150 3.02 -3.13 15.50
N THR A 151 3.51 -3.79 14.43
CA THR A 151 4.75 -3.34 13.77
C THR A 151 4.63 -1.92 13.23
N LYS A 152 3.48 -1.56 12.61
CA LYS A 152 3.26 -0.20 12.10
C LYS A 152 3.22 0.83 13.22
N LEU A 153 2.51 0.54 14.31
CA LEU A 153 2.43 1.43 15.48
C LEU A 153 3.80 1.63 16.14
N MET A 154 4.57 0.54 16.34
CA MET A 154 5.93 0.63 16.87
C MET A 154 6.85 1.41 15.95
N THR A 155 6.75 1.23 14.63
CA THR A 155 7.52 2.04 13.68
C THR A 155 7.14 3.52 13.75
N GLU A 156 5.84 3.87 13.84
CA GLU A 156 5.44 5.27 14.04
C GLU A 156 6.08 5.87 15.30
N GLN A 157 6.09 5.12 16.42
CA GLN A 157 6.75 5.56 17.66
C GLN A 157 8.25 5.77 17.48
N ILE A 158 8.95 4.82 16.84
CA ILE A 158 10.39 4.94 16.54
C ILE A 158 10.67 6.20 15.73
N LEU A 159 9.86 6.49 14.71
CA LEU A 159 10.01 7.66 13.86
C LEU A 159 9.68 8.97 14.60
N GLN A 160 8.72 8.94 15.53
CA GLN A 160 8.44 10.08 16.42
C GLN A 160 9.63 10.39 17.32
N ASP A 161 10.22 9.37 17.95
CA ASP A 161 11.40 9.52 18.80
C ASP A 161 12.60 10.04 17.99
N LEU A 162 12.78 9.54 16.76
CA LEU A 162 13.82 9.99 15.85
C LEU A 162 13.65 11.48 15.47
N SER A 163 12.43 11.88 15.10
CA SER A 163 12.11 13.28 14.78
C SER A 163 12.27 14.20 16.00
N ALA A 164 11.92 13.73 17.19
CA ALA A 164 12.14 14.47 18.44
C ALA A 164 13.63 14.61 18.78
N SER A 165 14.46 13.61 18.43
CA SER A 165 15.90 13.61 18.70
C SER A 165 16.68 14.59 17.81
N ASN A 166 16.21 14.82 16.58
CA ASN A 166 16.89 15.67 15.60
C ASN A 166 15.86 16.40 14.70
N PRO A 167 15.76 17.74 14.77
CA PRO A 167 14.75 18.51 14.05
C PRO A 167 14.96 18.56 12.53
N MET A 168 16.08 18.05 12.00
CA MET A 168 16.30 17.94 10.56
C MET A 168 15.37 16.91 9.90
N TRP A 169 14.90 15.92 10.66
CA TRP A 169 13.95 14.93 10.16
C TRP A 169 12.63 15.58 9.74
N SER A 170 12.20 15.28 8.52
CA SER A 170 10.90 15.62 7.96
C SER A 170 10.21 14.31 7.56
N ILE A 171 9.20 13.91 8.33
CA ILE A 171 8.59 12.58 8.23
C ILE A 171 7.08 12.68 8.01
N ALA A 172 6.59 12.01 6.97
CA ALA A 172 5.15 11.85 6.73
C ALA A 172 4.74 10.41 7.04
N LEU A 173 3.86 10.23 8.04
CA LEU A 173 3.26 8.95 8.37
C LEU A 173 1.94 8.82 7.60
N LEU A 174 1.96 8.13 6.46
CA LEU A 174 0.78 7.97 5.64
C LEU A 174 0.02 6.72 6.06
N ARG A 175 -1.15 6.91 6.70
CA ARG A 175 -2.01 5.84 7.18
C ARG A 175 -3.01 5.47 6.10
N TYR A 176 -2.67 4.45 5.31
CA TYR A 176 -3.53 3.98 4.22
C TYR A 176 -4.74 3.23 4.74
N PHE A 177 -5.87 3.43 4.07
CA PHE A 177 -7.04 2.58 4.22
C PHE A 177 -6.90 1.37 3.27
N ASN A 178 -7.86 1.08 2.41
CA ASN A 178 -7.86 -0.14 1.60
C ASN A 178 -7.56 0.17 0.12
N PRO A 179 -6.28 0.23 -0.30
CA PRO A 179 -5.93 0.48 -1.69
C PRO A 179 -6.39 -0.65 -2.60
N ILE A 180 -7.03 -0.28 -3.71
CA ILE A 180 -7.52 -1.18 -4.75
C ILE A 180 -7.36 -0.55 -6.15
N GLY A 181 -7.62 -1.31 -7.21
CA GLY A 181 -7.46 -0.85 -8.59
C GLY A 181 -6.12 -1.24 -9.20
N ALA A 182 -5.79 -0.62 -10.33
CA ALA A 182 -4.55 -0.83 -11.05
C ALA A 182 -4.21 0.43 -11.85
N HIS A 183 -3.06 0.45 -12.53
CA HIS A 183 -2.79 1.53 -13.48
C HIS A 183 -3.71 1.37 -14.70
N GLU A 184 -4.22 2.48 -15.23
CA GLU A 184 -5.21 2.51 -16.32
C GLU A 184 -4.78 1.77 -17.60
N SER A 185 -3.46 1.66 -17.82
CA SER A 185 -2.87 0.91 -18.92
C SER A 185 -3.06 -0.60 -18.82
N GLY A 186 -3.43 -1.13 -17.64
CA GLY A 186 -3.49 -2.57 -17.39
C GLY A 186 -2.13 -3.26 -17.39
N LEU A 187 -1.02 -2.53 -17.29
CA LEU A 187 0.34 -3.10 -17.28
C LEU A 187 0.92 -3.31 -15.88
N ILE A 188 0.43 -2.62 -14.85
CA ILE A 188 0.78 -2.91 -13.45
C ILE A 188 -0.50 -2.94 -12.62
N GLY A 189 -0.53 -3.80 -11.61
CA GLY A 189 -1.66 -3.99 -10.71
C GLY A 189 -1.28 -4.91 -9.55
N GLU A 190 -2.25 -5.31 -8.72
CA GLU A 190 -1.98 -6.22 -7.60
C GLU A 190 -1.85 -7.67 -8.12
N ASP A 191 -0.72 -8.32 -7.82
CA ASP A 191 -0.43 -9.70 -8.19
C ASP A 191 0.08 -10.49 -6.96
N PRO A 192 -0.81 -10.82 -6.02
CA PRO A 192 -0.41 -11.48 -4.79
C PRO A 192 -0.02 -12.94 -5.08
N LYS A 193 1.05 -13.43 -4.45
CA LYS A 193 1.40 -14.86 -4.50
C LYS A 193 0.38 -15.67 -3.69
N GLY A 194 -0.25 -16.67 -4.32
CA GLY A 194 -1.21 -17.57 -3.67
C GLY A 194 -2.65 -17.05 -3.62
N ILE A 195 -3.43 -17.54 -2.66
CA ILE A 195 -4.82 -17.09 -2.47
C ILE A 195 -4.79 -15.67 -1.89
N PRO A 196 -5.46 -14.69 -2.52
CA PRO A 196 -5.43 -13.32 -2.02
C PRO A 196 -6.11 -13.17 -0.67
N ASN A 197 -5.45 -12.46 0.25
CA ASN A 197 -6.05 -12.07 1.53
C ASN A 197 -6.99 -10.86 1.42
N ASN A 198 -6.82 -10.03 0.37
CA ASN A 198 -7.56 -8.80 0.14
C ASN A 198 -8.79 -9.05 -0.75
N LEU A 199 -9.85 -8.26 -0.53
CA LEU A 199 -11.17 -8.48 -1.15
C LEU A 199 -11.14 -8.38 -2.69
N LEU A 200 -10.63 -7.29 -3.26
CA LEU A 200 -10.75 -7.05 -4.70
C LEU A 200 -9.96 -8.05 -5.56
N PRO A 201 -8.70 -8.43 -5.22
CA PRO A 201 -8.03 -9.51 -5.93
C PRO A 201 -8.79 -10.84 -5.83
N TYR A 202 -9.40 -11.17 -4.69
CA TYR A 202 -10.23 -12.38 -4.57
C TYR A 202 -11.44 -12.30 -5.52
N ILE A 203 -12.19 -11.19 -5.51
CA ILE A 203 -13.30 -10.95 -6.47
C ILE A 203 -12.82 -11.14 -7.91
N SER A 204 -11.66 -10.56 -8.26
CA SER A 204 -11.08 -10.65 -9.61
C SER A 204 -10.69 -12.08 -9.99
N GLN A 205 -10.17 -12.87 -9.04
CA GLN A 205 -9.86 -14.29 -9.28
C GLN A 205 -11.12 -15.13 -9.48
N VAL A 206 -12.22 -14.84 -8.77
CA VAL A 206 -13.52 -15.49 -8.97
C VAL A 206 -14.10 -15.13 -10.34
N ALA A 207 -14.15 -13.83 -10.66
CA ALA A 207 -14.62 -13.32 -11.95
C ALA A 207 -13.89 -13.96 -13.13
N SER A 208 -12.59 -14.23 -12.94
CA SER A 208 -11.74 -14.79 -13.96
C SER A 208 -11.73 -16.33 -14.00
N GLY A 209 -12.47 -16.99 -13.10
CA GLY A 209 -12.60 -18.45 -13.01
C GLY A 209 -11.39 -19.16 -12.37
N GLN A 210 -10.48 -18.45 -11.71
CA GLN A 210 -9.38 -19.06 -10.95
C GLN A 210 -9.85 -19.62 -9.60
N LEU A 211 -10.87 -19.00 -9.02
CA LEU A 211 -11.53 -19.46 -7.80
C LEU A 211 -13.02 -19.67 -8.08
N PRO A 212 -13.67 -20.67 -7.45
CA PRO A 212 -15.06 -21.01 -7.75
C PRO A 212 -16.07 -20.01 -7.16
N TYR A 213 -15.76 -19.40 -6.01
CA TYR A 213 -16.62 -18.44 -5.32
C TYR A 213 -15.82 -17.55 -4.35
N LEU A 214 -16.39 -16.40 -4.01
CA LEU A 214 -15.91 -15.49 -2.97
C LEU A 214 -16.45 -15.93 -1.60
N SER A 215 -15.62 -15.93 -0.57
CA SER A 215 -16.07 -16.10 0.82
C SER A 215 -16.31 -14.73 1.46
N ILE A 216 -17.55 -14.43 1.87
CA ILE A 216 -17.92 -13.22 2.61
C ILE A 216 -17.95 -13.56 4.09
N PHE A 217 -17.01 -12.99 4.86
CA PHE A 217 -16.87 -13.28 6.28
C PHE A 217 -17.76 -12.37 7.13
N GLY A 218 -18.84 -12.93 7.68
CA GLY A 218 -19.83 -12.21 8.47
C GLY A 218 -20.94 -11.56 7.64
N SER A 219 -22.17 -11.65 8.16
CA SER A 219 -23.39 -11.06 7.57
C SER A 219 -24.32 -10.46 8.63
N ASP A 220 -23.80 -10.26 9.83
CA ASP A 220 -24.51 -9.88 11.04
C ASP A 220 -23.83 -8.71 11.76
N TYR A 221 -22.89 -8.02 11.11
CA TYR A 221 -22.33 -6.77 11.64
C TYR A 221 -23.41 -5.69 11.72
N GLU A 222 -23.24 -4.72 12.63
CA GLU A 222 -24.12 -3.54 12.73
C GLU A 222 -23.85 -2.55 11.58
N THR A 223 -24.03 -3.00 10.34
CA THR A 223 -23.88 -2.25 9.10
C THR A 223 -25.14 -2.37 8.26
N HIS A 224 -25.28 -1.54 7.23
CA HIS A 224 -26.52 -1.44 6.45
C HIS A 224 -26.92 -2.74 5.72
N ASP A 225 -25.98 -3.66 5.48
CA ASP A 225 -26.24 -4.96 4.85
C ASP A 225 -25.63 -6.15 5.60
N GLY A 226 -25.19 -5.93 6.84
CA GLY A 226 -24.60 -6.95 7.71
C GLY A 226 -23.15 -7.32 7.39
N THR A 227 -22.57 -6.83 6.29
CA THR A 227 -21.18 -7.12 5.92
C THR A 227 -20.22 -5.99 6.32
N GLY A 228 -18.92 -6.29 6.40
CA GLY A 228 -17.91 -5.32 6.79
C GLY A 228 -17.82 -4.13 5.82
N VAL A 229 -17.69 -2.92 6.36
CA VAL A 229 -17.56 -1.67 5.61
C VAL A 229 -16.13 -1.14 5.69
N ARG A 230 -15.55 -0.78 4.54
CA ARG A 230 -14.17 -0.28 4.42
C ARG A 230 -14.10 0.93 3.48
N ASP A 231 -13.12 1.80 3.70
CA ASP A 231 -12.77 2.88 2.76
C ASP A 231 -11.81 2.36 1.70
N TYR A 232 -12.36 2.14 0.51
CA TYR A 232 -11.58 1.73 -0.65
C TYR A 232 -11.06 2.95 -1.40
N ILE A 233 -9.76 2.98 -1.63
CA ILE A 233 -9.06 4.07 -2.30
C ILE A 233 -8.35 3.55 -3.55
N HIS A 234 -8.40 4.30 -4.65
CA HIS A 234 -7.69 3.90 -5.86
C HIS A 234 -6.17 3.97 -5.64
N VAL A 235 -5.43 2.93 -6.03
CA VAL A 235 -3.98 2.84 -5.83
C VAL A 235 -3.21 3.98 -6.50
N VAL A 236 -3.66 4.46 -7.65
CA VAL A 236 -3.08 5.65 -8.32
C VAL A 236 -3.37 6.94 -7.55
N ASP A 237 -4.54 7.08 -6.91
CA ASP A 237 -4.81 8.24 -6.05
C ASP A 237 -3.90 8.18 -4.83
N LEU A 238 -3.74 6.99 -4.24
CA LEU A 238 -2.81 6.77 -3.14
C LEU A 238 -1.36 7.09 -3.55
N ALA A 239 -0.91 6.63 -4.71
CA ALA A 239 0.43 6.93 -5.25
C ALA A 239 0.65 8.44 -5.42
N ASN A 240 -0.34 9.17 -5.95
CA ASN A 240 -0.31 10.63 -6.00
C ASN A 240 -0.22 11.29 -4.62
N GLY A 241 -0.81 10.67 -3.59
CA GLY A 241 -0.67 11.10 -2.20
C GLY A 241 0.77 11.07 -1.70
N HIS A 242 1.59 10.14 -2.18
CA HIS A 242 3.02 10.06 -1.85
C HIS A 242 3.82 11.19 -2.49
N VAL A 243 3.53 11.50 -3.75
CA VAL A 243 4.15 12.63 -4.44
C VAL A 243 3.85 13.92 -3.69
N LYS A 244 2.59 14.12 -3.25
CA LYS A 244 2.20 15.28 -2.44
C LYS A 244 2.80 15.29 -1.04
N ALA A 245 2.93 14.14 -0.38
CA ALA A 245 3.64 14.03 0.87
C ALA A 245 5.12 14.42 0.70
N LEU A 246 5.78 13.93 -0.34
CA LEU A 246 7.17 14.27 -0.63
C LEU A 246 7.35 15.77 -0.91
N GLU A 247 6.48 16.38 -1.72
CA GLU A 247 6.46 17.84 -1.94
C GLU A 247 6.31 18.63 -0.64
N TYR A 248 5.46 18.14 0.28
CA TYR A 248 5.27 18.73 1.62
C TYR A 248 6.54 18.63 2.47
N LEU A 249 7.22 17.48 2.47
CA LEU A 249 8.41 17.24 3.31
C LEU A 249 9.56 18.20 2.99
N ILE A 250 9.71 18.61 1.74
CA ILE A 250 10.74 19.57 1.30
C ILE A 250 10.56 20.94 1.97
N GLN A 251 9.33 21.28 2.39
CA GLN A 251 8.96 22.57 2.96
C GLN A 251 8.65 22.49 4.47
N SER A 252 8.74 21.29 5.05
CA SER A 252 8.41 21.04 6.45
C SER A 252 9.58 20.43 7.22
N SER A 253 9.42 20.38 8.53
CA SER A 253 10.27 19.63 9.45
C SER A 253 9.39 18.99 10.51
N GLY A 254 9.93 18.02 11.23
CA GLY A 254 9.18 17.27 12.25
C GLY A 254 8.47 16.06 11.63
N ILE A 255 7.42 15.62 12.30
CA ILE A 255 6.69 14.42 11.93
C ILE A 255 5.20 14.69 11.91
N GLU A 256 4.51 14.22 10.87
CA GLU A 256 3.07 14.43 10.74
C GLU A 256 2.38 13.21 10.15
N ALA A 257 1.21 12.88 10.72
CA ALA A 257 0.37 11.78 10.24
C ALA A 257 -0.76 12.28 9.34
N PHE A 258 -1.06 11.51 8.29
CA PHE A 258 -2.14 11.77 7.33
C PHE A 258 -2.92 10.50 7.03
N ASN A 259 -4.25 10.57 7.14
CA ASN A 259 -5.13 9.52 6.65
C ASN A 259 -5.31 9.67 5.14
N LEU A 260 -4.95 8.62 4.39
CA LEU A 260 -5.18 8.56 2.94
C LEU A 260 -6.30 7.55 2.66
N GLY A 261 -7.49 8.12 2.45
CA GLY A 261 -8.73 7.43 2.10
C GLY A 261 -9.67 8.39 1.36
N THR A 262 -10.80 7.87 0.89
CA THR A 262 -11.84 8.65 0.22
C THR A 262 -12.79 9.33 1.21
N GLY A 263 -12.88 8.78 2.42
CA GLY A 263 -13.87 9.11 3.44
C GLY A 263 -15.26 8.53 3.18
N ILE A 264 -15.37 7.63 2.20
CA ILE A 264 -16.61 6.93 1.86
C ILE A 264 -16.39 5.45 2.15
N GLY A 265 -17.22 4.90 3.04
CA GLY A 265 -17.22 3.47 3.34
C GLY A 265 -18.11 2.69 2.38
N HIS A 266 -17.61 1.57 1.85
CA HIS A 266 -18.40 0.60 1.09
C HIS A 266 -18.39 -0.77 1.78
N SER A 267 -19.53 -1.45 1.75
CA SER A 267 -19.65 -2.82 2.25
C SER A 267 -19.02 -3.84 1.28
N VAL A 268 -18.86 -5.09 1.74
CA VAL A 268 -18.41 -6.19 0.88
C VAL A 268 -19.40 -6.42 -0.27
N LEU A 269 -20.71 -6.39 -0.01
CA LEU A 269 -21.72 -6.59 -1.06
C LEU A 269 -21.82 -5.41 -2.02
N GLU A 270 -21.59 -4.18 -1.56
CA GLU A 270 -21.46 -3.02 -2.44
C GLU A 270 -20.26 -3.16 -3.38
N MET A 271 -19.12 -3.64 -2.89
CA MET A 271 -17.96 -3.93 -3.73
C MET A 271 -18.22 -5.02 -4.77
N VAL A 272 -18.94 -6.09 -4.40
CA VAL A 272 -19.37 -7.12 -5.36
C VAL A 272 -20.22 -6.48 -6.45
N ARG A 273 -21.28 -5.76 -6.09
CA ARG A 273 -22.17 -5.09 -7.05
C ARG A 273 -21.44 -4.10 -7.95
N ALA A 274 -20.54 -3.30 -7.39
CA ALA A 274 -19.75 -2.34 -8.16
C ALA A 274 -18.83 -3.05 -9.17
N PHE A 275 -18.23 -4.18 -8.78
CA PHE A 275 -17.41 -4.98 -9.68
C PHE A 275 -18.24 -5.60 -10.81
N GLU A 276 -19.40 -6.20 -10.50
CA GLU A 276 -20.30 -6.76 -11.51
C GLU A 276 -20.77 -5.67 -12.50
N GLN A 277 -21.12 -4.49 -11.99
CA GLN A 277 -21.52 -3.35 -12.80
C GLN A 277 -20.38 -2.83 -13.71
N ALA A 278 -19.15 -2.77 -13.20
CA ALA A 278 -17.99 -2.27 -13.94
C ALA A 278 -17.52 -3.23 -15.04
N THR A 279 -17.69 -4.55 -14.83
CA THR A 279 -17.04 -5.58 -15.65
C THR A 279 -18.01 -6.45 -16.44
N GLY A 280 -19.29 -6.46 -16.07
CA GLY A 280 -20.29 -7.40 -16.57
C GLY A 280 -20.06 -8.85 -16.12
N GLN A 281 -19.07 -9.11 -15.27
CA GLN A 281 -18.79 -10.45 -14.73
C GLN A 281 -19.70 -10.71 -13.53
N ARG A 282 -20.24 -11.93 -13.43
CA ARG A 282 -21.02 -12.34 -12.25
C ARG A 282 -20.10 -12.93 -11.19
N ILE A 283 -20.32 -12.58 -9.93
CA ILE A 283 -19.51 -13.05 -8.80
C ILE A 283 -20.35 -13.99 -7.94
N GLU A 284 -20.04 -15.28 -8.00
CA GLU A 284 -20.59 -16.26 -7.07
C GLU A 284 -19.93 -16.07 -5.69
N TYR A 285 -20.72 -16.01 -4.63
CA TYR A 285 -20.21 -15.83 -3.27
C TYR A 285 -21.01 -16.64 -2.24
N HIS A 286 -20.34 -17.03 -1.16
CA HIS A 286 -20.92 -17.71 -0.01
C HIS A 286 -20.61 -16.95 1.28
N VAL A 287 -21.60 -16.83 2.15
CA VAL A 287 -21.42 -16.24 3.48
C VAL A 287 -20.78 -17.28 4.40
N GLN A 288 -19.79 -16.83 5.16
CA GLN A 288 -19.04 -17.57 6.16
C GLN A 288 -19.16 -16.91 7.54
N GLU A 289 -18.68 -17.58 8.58
CA GLU A 289 -18.49 -16.96 9.90
C GLU A 289 -17.58 -15.72 9.82
N ARG A 290 -17.69 -14.85 10.82
CA ARG A 290 -16.80 -13.68 10.94
C ARG A 290 -15.34 -14.13 11.03
N ARG A 291 -14.46 -13.42 10.35
CA ARG A 291 -13.02 -13.63 10.48
C ARG A 291 -12.54 -12.98 11.77
N ALA A 292 -11.72 -13.70 12.55
CA ALA A 292 -11.13 -13.13 13.74
C ALA A 292 -10.30 -11.87 13.40
N GLY A 293 -10.54 -10.78 14.12
CA GLY A 293 -9.87 -9.49 13.94
C GLY A 293 -10.52 -8.53 12.93
N ASP A 294 -11.54 -8.95 12.18
CA ASP A 294 -12.28 -8.04 11.29
C ASP A 294 -13.23 -7.13 12.09
N VAL A 295 -13.05 -5.81 11.92
CA VAL A 295 -13.93 -4.76 12.47
C VAL A 295 -15.16 -4.53 11.58
N ALA A 296 -16.25 -4.02 12.16
CA ALA A 296 -17.49 -3.78 11.43
C ALA A 296 -17.33 -2.67 10.37
N VAL A 297 -16.89 -1.48 10.79
CA VAL A 297 -16.81 -0.28 9.95
C VAL A 297 -15.47 0.43 10.17
N CYS A 298 -14.80 0.79 9.08
CA CYS A 298 -13.55 1.56 9.13
C CYS A 298 -13.39 2.43 7.88
N PHE A 299 -13.52 3.76 8.03
CA PHE A 299 -13.29 4.71 6.94
C PHE A 299 -12.69 6.04 7.40
N ALA A 300 -11.98 6.71 6.50
CA ALA A 300 -11.16 7.87 6.83
C ALA A 300 -11.95 9.15 7.00
N ASN A 301 -11.40 10.11 7.73
CA ASN A 301 -11.63 11.53 7.47
C ASN A 301 -10.41 12.09 6.72
N PRO A 302 -10.48 12.36 5.41
CA PRO A 302 -9.33 12.81 4.64
C PRO A 302 -9.08 14.33 4.72
N THR A 303 -9.82 15.06 5.57
CA THR A 303 -9.81 16.54 5.59
C THR A 303 -8.40 17.12 5.78
N LYS A 304 -7.57 16.49 6.63
CA LYS A 304 -6.20 16.96 6.88
C LYS A 304 -5.33 16.82 5.65
N ALA A 305 -5.33 15.67 4.98
CA ALA A 305 -4.61 15.45 3.72
C ALA A 305 -5.10 16.43 2.62
N ASN A 306 -6.41 16.62 2.51
CA ASN A 306 -7.02 17.56 1.55
C ASN A 306 -6.51 19.00 1.73
N ARG A 307 -6.33 19.46 2.97
CA ARG A 307 -5.90 20.82 3.27
C ARG A 307 -4.39 20.99 3.23
N THR A 308 -3.66 20.11 3.90
CA THR A 308 -2.21 20.24 4.11
C THR A 308 -1.43 19.76 2.89
N LEU A 309 -1.76 18.59 2.35
CA LEU A 309 -1.06 18.01 1.19
C LEU A 309 -1.65 18.50 -0.14
N LYS A 310 -2.80 19.19 -0.12
CA LYS A 310 -3.57 19.59 -1.31
C LYS A 310 -3.86 18.39 -2.22
N TRP A 311 -4.16 17.25 -1.60
CA TRP A 311 -4.39 15.97 -2.25
C TRP A 311 -5.80 15.49 -1.94
N THR A 312 -6.50 14.91 -2.91
CA THR A 312 -7.81 14.28 -2.69
C THR A 312 -7.92 13.07 -3.60
N ALA A 313 -8.50 11.98 -3.10
CA ALA A 313 -8.86 10.82 -3.93
C ALA A 313 -10.03 11.19 -4.85
N VAL A 314 -9.90 10.92 -6.15
CA VAL A 314 -10.84 11.40 -7.18
C VAL A 314 -11.50 10.27 -7.94
N ARG A 315 -10.91 9.07 -7.95
CA ARG A 315 -11.44 7.92 -8.69
C ARG A 315 -12.55 7.25 -7.90
N SER A 316 -13.60 6.88 -8.63
CA SER A 316 -14.75 6.17 -8.10
C SER A 316 -14.45 4.67 -7.90
N VAL A 317 -15.26 3.99 -7.07
CA VAL A 317 -15.20 2.52 -6.94
C VAL A 317 -15.39 1.82 -8.28
N PHE A 318 -16.22 2.39 -9.17
CA PHE A 318 -16.41 1.86 -10.53
C PHE A 318 -15.08 1.84 -11.30
N GLU A 319 -14.32 2.93 -11.30
CA GLU A 319 -13.00 3.01 -11.94
C GLU A 319 -12.00 2.07 -11.27
N MET A 320 -12.00 1.97 -9.94
CA MET A 320 -11.17 1.02 -9.20
C MET A 320 -11.41 -0.43 -9.65
N CYS A 321 -12.67 -0.84 -9.75
CA CYS A 321 -13.04 -2.19 -10.21
C CYS A 321 -12.66 -2.41 -11.67
N LEU A 322 -12.92 -1.41 -12.54
CA LEU A 322 -12.63 -1.49 -13.96
C LEU A 322 -11.12 -1.65 -14.23
N ASP A 323 -10.29 -0.83 -13.60
CA ASP A 323 -8.84 -0.87 -13.82
C ASP A 323 -8.21 -2.14 -13.24
N ALA A 324 -8.67 -2.60 -12.07
CA ALA A 324 -8.26 -3.91 -11.54
C ALA A 324 -8.61 -5.05 -12.51
N TRP A 325 -9.78 -5.01 -13.15
CA TRP A 325 -10.19 -6.02 -14.11
C TRP A 325 -9.38 -5.97 -15.42
N LYS A 326 -9.07 -4.77 -15.92
CA LYS A 326 -8.16 -4.60 -17.07
C LYS A 326 -6.79 -5.22 -16.80
N TRP A 327 -6.22 -4.98 -15.62
CA TRP A 327 -4.97 -5.62 -15.20
C TRP A 327 -5.11 -7.16 -15.14
N GLN A 328 -6.15 -7.66 -14.48
CA GLN A 328 -6.35 -9.10 -14.30
C GLN A 328 -6.49 -9.85 -15.64
N THR A 329 -7.14 -9.23 -16.62
CA THR A 329 -7.33 -9.79 -17.97
C THR A 329 -6.05 -9.77 -18.79
N HIS A 330 -5.32 -8.64 -18.82
CA HIS A 330 -4.02 -8.54 -19.49
C HIS A 330 -2.96 -9.50 -18.91
N SER A 331 -2.88 -9.61 -17.59
CA SER A 331 -1.92 -10.49 -16.92
C SER A 331 -2.14 -11.97 -17.29
N LYS A 332 -3.40 -12.39 -17.45
CA LYS A 332 -3.74 -13.75 -17.89
C LYS A 332 -3.31 -14.04 -19.32
N GLU A 333 -3.48 -13.10 -20.24
CA GLU A 333 -3.06 -13.26 -21.63
C GLU A 333 -1.54 -13.43 -21.70
N GLN A 334 -0.78 -12.59 -20.99
CA GLN A 334 0.68 -12.73 -20.91
C GLN A 334 1.13 -14.08 -20.31
N ALA A 335 0.42 -14.60 -19.31
CA ALA A 335 0.74 -15.89 -18.71
C ALA A 335 0.50 -17.07 -19.68
N LYS A 336 -0.56 -17.00 -20.50
CA LYS A 336 -0.83 -18.00 -21.56
C LYS A 336 0.27 -17.99 -22.62
N ASP A 337 0.68 -16.81 -23.08
CA ASP A 337 1.74 -16.68 -24.10
C ASP A 337 3.09 -17.21 -23.59
N ARG A 338 3.43 -16.96 -22.32
CA ARG A 338 4.64 -17.51 -21.68
C ARG A 338 4.62 -19.05 -21.55
N THR A 339 3.44 -19.67 -21.53
CA THR A 339 3.28 -21.14 -21.43
C THR A 339 3.35 -21.81 -22.80
N LEU A 340 3.04 -21.09 -23.89
CA LEU A 340 3.12 -21.59 -25.27
C LEU A 340 4.54 -21.52 -25.87
N ILE A 341 5.46 -20.79 -25.22
CA ILE A 341 6.85 -20.60 -25.66
C ILE A 341 7.83 -21.55 -24.92
N LYS A 342 7.33 -22.41 -24.03
CA LYS A 342 8.11 -23.46 -23.35
C LYS A 342 7.78 -24.84 -23.89
#